data_AF-A0A6B3VZD6-F1
#
_entry.id   AF-A0A6B3VZD6-F1
#
_cell.length_a   1.000
_cell.length_b   1.000
_cell.length_c   1.000
_cell.angle_alpha   90.00
_cell.angle_beta   90.00
_cell.angle_gamma   90.00
#
_symmetry.space_group_name_H-M   'P 1'
#
loop_
_entity.id
_entity.type
_entity.pdbx_description
1 polymer ?
#
loop_
_entity_poly.entity_id
_entity_poly.type
_entity_poly.pdbx_seq_one_letter_code
_entity_poly.pdbx_strand_id
1 'polypeptide(L)'
;MGEIYKKRELQKSSETKLATFDCLHYPDLYFYKWCNEHFRINRGVLNTIDCWLYTNEVIDLYKRRILILQFLKHVAGAEYNPESKSLKFGKGKLVTKLSAFVAQYKHPVS
;
A
#
# COMPACT_ATOMS: atom_id res chain seq x y z
N MET A 1 24.97 -2.25 -20.64
CA MET A 1 24.66 -0.86 -20.25
C MET A 1 23.21 -0.42 -20.50
N GLY A 2 22.34 -1.13 -21.25
CA GLY A 2 20.95 -0.67 -21.54
C GLY A 2 19.86 -1.07 -20.53
N GLU A 3 20.00 -2.21 -19.85
CA GLU A 3 18.93 -2.78 -19.01
C GLU A 3 18.77 -2.08 -17.65
N ILE A 4 19.88 -1.64 -17.04
CA ILE A 4 19.86 -0.96 -15.74
C ILE A 4 19.22 0.44 -15.85
N TYR A 5 19.41 1.13 -16.98
CA TYR A 5 18.80 2.43 -17.23
C TYR A 5 17.30 2.30 -17.50
N LYS A 6 16.87 1.27 -18.25
CA LYS A 6 15.44 0.94 -18.42
C LYS A 6 14.75 0.63 -17.08
N LYS A 7 15.39 -0.16 -16.21
CA LYS A 7 14.83 -0.52 -14.89
C LYS A 7 14.66 0.69 -13.97
N ARG A 8 15.62 1.63 -14.03
CA ARG A 8 15.60 2.90 -13.27
C ARG A 8 14.57 3.90 -13.82
N GLU A 9 14.36 3.93 -15.14
CA GLU A 9 13.31 4.72 -15.81
C GLU A 9 11.90 4.13 -15.58
N LEU A 10 11.76 2.80 -15.50
CA LEU A 10 10.51 2.12 -15.12
C LEU A 10 10.18 2.35 -13.63
N GLN A 11 11.17 2.33 -12.74
CA GLN A 11 11.01 2.69 -11.32
C GLN A 11 10.64 4.17 -11.16
N LYS A 12 11.39 5.08 -11.81
CA LYS A 12 11.05 6.52 -11.83
C LYS A 12 9.68 6.78 -12.43
N SER A 13 9.29 6.10 -13.51
CA SER A 13 7.97 6.23 -14.12
C SER A 13 6.85 5.75 -13.19
N SER A 14 7.09 4.68 -12.40
CA SER A 14 6.15 4.23 -11.37
C SER A 14 6.07 5.17 -10.16
N GLU A 15 7.20 5.74 -9.72
CA GLU A 15 7.25 6.76 -8.65
C GLU A 15 6.62 8.08 -9.10
N THR A 16 6.82 8.48 -10.36
CA THR A 16 6.28 9.72 -10.94
C THR A 16 4.77 9.62 -11.22
N LYS A 17 4.25 8.42 -11.54
CA LYS A 17 2.79 8.20 -11.67
C LYS A 17 2.05 8.05 -10.33
N LEU A 18 2.76 7.78 -9.24
CA LEU A 18 2.18 7.76 -7.88
C LEU A 18 2.13 9.16 -7.26
N ALA A 19 2.99 10.07 -7.70
CA ALA A 19 3.07 11.47 -7.26
C ALA A 19 1.87 12.36 -7.70
N THR A 20 0.86 11.82 -8.38
CA THR A 20 -0.33 12.57 -8.82
C THR A 20 -1.62 12.18 -8.10
N PHE A 21 -1.56 11.36 -7.03
CA PHE A 21 -2.76 11.07 -6.25
C PHE A 21 -2.96 12.17 -5.20
N ASP A 22 -3.85 13.12 -5.48
CA ASP A 22 -4.29 14.16 -4.53
C ASP A 22 -4.65 13.58 -3.16
N CYS A 23 -5.11 12.33 -3.12
CA CYS A 23 -5.42 11.63 -1.88
C CYS A 23 -4.22 11.49 -0.92
N LEU A 24 -2.98 11.52 -1.41
CA LEU A 24 -1.78 11.47 -0.57
C LEU A 24 -1.63 12.71 0.31
N HIS A 25 -2.22 13.85 -0.08
CA HIS A 25 -2.22 15.10 0.69
C HIS A 25 -3.45 15.24 1.59
N TYR A 26 -4.41 14.33 1.52
CA TYR A 26 -5.63 14.43 2.30
C TYR A 26 -5.36 14.35 3.81
N PRO A 27 -6.11 15.07 4.65
CA PRO A 27 -6.12 14.80 6.09
C PRO A 27 -6.51 13.33 6.36
N ASP A 28 -6.11 12.78 7.50
CA ASP A 28 -6.26 11.33 7.78
C ASP A 28 -7.69 10.81 7.60
N LEU A 29 -8.70 11.61 7.97
CA LEU A 29 -10.10 11.24 7.75
C LEU A 29 -10.45 11.12 6.26
N TYR A 30 -9.97 12.05 5.43
CA TYR A 30 -10.23 12.05 3.99
C TYR A 30 -9.41 10.97 3.29
N PHE A 31 -8.18 10.73 3.72
CA PHE A 31 -7.38 9.60 3.23
C PHE A 31 -8.06 8.26 3.53
N TYR A 32 -8.59 8.10 4.75
CA TYR A 32 -9.40 6.95 5.12
C TYR A 32 -10.65 6.81 4.24
N LYS A 33 -11.44 7.89 4.07
CA LYS A 33 -12.64 7.87 3.22
C LYS A 33 -12.30 7.41 1.81
N TRP A 34 -11.22 7.94 1.23
CA TRP A 34 -10.76 7.55 -0.09
C TRP A 34 -10.39 6.05 -0.14
N CYS A 35 -9.65 5.54 0.85
CA CYS A 35 -9.32 4.12 0.92
C CYS A 35 -10.56 3.22 1.11
N ASN A 36 -11.53 3.67 1.90
CA ASN A 36 -12.79 2.97 2.12
C ASN A 36 -13.64 2.93 0.83
N GLU A 37 -13.69 4.02 0.07
CA GLU A 37 -14.45 4.06 -1.18
C GLU A 37 -13.89 3.09 -2.24
N HIS A 38 -12.56 3.06 -2.39
CA HIS A 38 -11.88 2.30 -3.44
C HIS A 38 -11.61 0.83 -3.07
N PHE A 39 -11.33 0.55 -1.79
CA PHE A 39 -10.96 -0.79 -1.33
C PHE A 39 -11.92 -1.37 -0.30
N ARG A 40 -12.95 -0.61 0.11
CA ARG A 40 -13.98 -1.08 1.04
C ARG A 40 -13.40 -1.62 2.35
N ILE A 41 -12.27 -1.05 2.79
CA ILE A 41 -11.62 -1.42 4.05
C ILE A 41 -12.22 -0.62 5.21
N ASN A 42 -12.23 -1.20 6.41
CA ASN A 42 -12.59 -0.46 7.62
C ASN A 42 -11.39 0.33 8.17
N ARG A 43 -11.65 1.26 9.10
CA ARG A 43 -10.59 2.09 9.72
C ARG A 43 -9.56 1.26 10.49
N GLY A 44 -9.96 0.15 11.12
CA GLY A 44 -9.06 -0.73 11.85
C GLY A 44 -7.97 -1.37 10.97
N VAL A 45 -8.36 -1.80 9.76
CA VAL A 45 -7.41 -2.32 8.76
C VAL A 45 -6.41 -1.23 8.37
N LEU A 46 -6.88 -0.04 8.02
CA LEU A 46 -6.00 1.07 7.62
C LEU A 46 -5.01 1.43 8.74
N ASN A 47 -5.51 1.59 9.97
CA ASN A 47 -4.69 1.92 11.13
C ASN A 47 -3.66 0.84 11.43
N THR A 48 -4.01 -0.44 11.26
CA THR A 48 -3.08 -1.56 11.46
C THR A 48 -1.94 -1.52 10.44
N ILE A 49 -2.26 -1.27 9.17
CA ILE A 49 -1.24 -1.15 8.11
C ILE A 49 -0.32 0.03 8.39
N ASP A 50 -0.90 1.22 8.65
CA ASP A 50 -0.12 2.44 8.91
C ASP A 50 0.79 2.31 10.14
N CYS A 51 0.26 1.81 11.25
CA CYS A 51 1.02 1.58 12.48
C CYS A 51 2.15 0.56 12.26
N TRP A 52 1.89 -0.53 11.55
CA TRP A 52 2.91 -1.53 11.25
C TRP A 52 4.03 -0.94 10.37
N LEU A 53 3.69 -0.17 9.33
CA LEU A 53 4.67 0.49 8.47
C LEU A 53 5.52 1.50 9.23
N TYR A 54 4.91 2.32 10.10
CA TYR A 54 5.63 3.27 10.93
C TYR A 54 6.61 2.58 11.88
N THR A 55 6.15 1.51 12.55
CA THR A 55 6.97 0.70 13.46
C THR A 55 8.12 -0.02 12.72
N ASN A 56 7.97 -0.27 11.42
CA ASN A 56 8.99 -0.86 10.55
C ASN A 56 9.76 0.22 9.74
N GLU A 57 9.96 1.39 10.35
CA GLU A 57 10.87 2.47 9.90
C GLU A 57 10.43 3.24 8.64
N VAL A 58 9.18 3.07 8.19
CA VAL A 58 8.63 3.94 7.14
C VAL A 58 8.11 5.22 7.79
N ILE A 59 9.02 6.12 8.15
CA ILE A 59 8.69 7.34 8.93
C ILE A 59 8.02 8.43 8.09
N ASP A 60 8.35 8.51 6.81
CA ASP A 60 7.75 9.50 5.91
C ASP A 60 6.27 9.18 5.63
N LEU A 61 5.39 10.16 5.88
CA LEU A 61 3.94 10.01 5.75
C LEU A 61 3.54 9.65 4.31
N TYR A 62 4.13 10.32 3.32
CA TYR A 62 3.79 10.10 1.92
C TYR A 62 4.22 8.70 1.47
N LYS A 63 5.42 8.25 1.86
CA LYS A 63 5.90 6.88 1.61
C LYS A 63 4.98 5.84 2.25
N ARG A 64 4.51 6.05 3.49
CA ARG A 64 3.53 5.12 4.11
C ARG A 64 2.24 5.07 3.33
N ARG A 65 1.67 6.22 2.97
CA ARG A 65 0.41 6.28 2.21
C ARG A 65 0.54 5.61 0.85
N ILE A 66 1.66 5.82 0.15
CA ILE A 66 1.98 5.10 -1.09
C ILE A 66 2.00 3.58 -0.86
N LEU A 67 2.71 3.10 0.16
CA LEU A 67 2.79 1.66 0.46
C LEU A 67 1.44 1.08 0.87
N ILE A 68 0.62 1.82 1.62
CA ILE A 68 -0.77 1.44 1.94
C ILE A 68 -1.53 1.21 0.63
N LEU A 69 -1.51 2.19 -0.29
CA LEU A 69 -2.25 2.09 -1.55
C LEU A 69 -1.77 0.92 -2.41
N GLN A 70 -0.45 0.73 -2.52
CA GLN A 70 0.14 -0.37 -3.28
C GLN A 70 -0.23 -1.73 -2.66
N PHE A 71 -0.17 -1.85 -1.32
CA PHE A 71 -0.55 -3.07 -0.62
C PHE A 71 -2.04 -3.40 -0.83
N LEU A 72 -2.93 -2.42 -0.63
CA LEU A 72 -4.37 -2.62 -0.82
C LEU A 72 -4.70 -3.04 -2.26
N LYS A 73 -4.05 -2.42 -3.25
CA LYS A 73 -4.18 -2.83 -4.65
C LYS A 73 -3.67 -4.24 -4.90
N HIS A 74 -2.55 -4.63 -4.28
CA HIS A 74 -1.96 -5.96 -4.42
C HIS A 74 -2.88 -7.07 -3.88
N VAL A 75 -3.53 -6.84 -2.73
CA VAL A 75 -4.40 -7.85 -2.10
C VAL A 75 -5.86 -7.80 -2.58
N ALA A 76 -6.24 -6.78 -3.36
CA ALA A 76 -7.63 -6.52 -3.73
C ALA A 76 -8.30 -7.72 -4.43
N GLY A 77 -7.58 -8.47 -5.27
CA GLY A 77 -8.15 -9.65 -5.94
C GLY A 77 -8.31 -10.86 -5.02
N ALA A 78 -7.33 -11.09 -4.13
CA ALA A 78 -7.26 -12.30 -3.31
C ALA A 78 -8.09 -12.22 -2.02
N GLU A 79 -8.21 -11.02 -1.43
CA GLU A 79 -8.85 -10.83 -0.12
C GLU A 79 -10.25 -10.20 -0.21
N TYR A 80 -10.75 -9.99 -1.43
CA TYR A 80 -12.11 -9.51 -1.64
C TYR A 80 -13.13 -10.56 -1.23
N ASN A 81 -13.95 -10.22 -0.26
CA ASN A 81 -15.08 -11.04 0.17
C ASN A 81 -16.36 -10.54 -0.53
N PRO A 82 -17.00 -11.35 -1.41
CA PRO A 82 -18.17 -10.93 -2.17
C PRO A 82 -19.41 -10.61 -1.31
N GLU A 83 -19.60 -11.34 -0.21
CA GLU A 83 -20.77 -11.18 0.67
C GLU A 83 -20.77 -9.82 1.36
N SER A 84 -19.61 -9.40 1.84
CA SER A 84 -19.42 -8.12 2.54
C SER A 84 -18.93 -6.99 1.64
N LYS A 85 -18.66 -7.28 0.36
CA LYS A 85 -18.08 -6.36 -0.62
C LYS A 85 -16.88 -5.59 -0.08
N SER A 86 -16.03 -6.25 0.70
CA SER A 86 -14.93 -5.64 1.44
C SER A 86 -13.69 -6.53 1.46
N LEU A 87 -12.51 -5.92 1.64
CA LEU A 87 -11.31 -6.69 1.93
C LEU A 87 -11.37 -7.20 3.36
N LYS A 88 -11.31 -8.53 3.51
CA LYS A 88 -11.32 -9.18 4.82
C LYS A 88 -10.07 -10.01 5.02
N PHE A 89 -9.40 -9.73 6.13
CA PHE A 89 -8.23 -10.45 6.56
C PHE A 89 -8.63 -11.36 7.73
N GLY A 90 -8.32 -12.65 7.62
CA GLY A 90 -8.45 -13.57 8.76
C GLY A 90 -7.57 -13.12 9.94
N LYS A 91 -7.84 -13.65 11.13
CA LYS A 91 -7.10 -13.31 12.36
C LYS A 91 -5.58 -13.44 12.13
N GLY A 92 -4.83 -12.35 12.34
CA GLY A 92 -3.38 -12.27 12.14
C GLY A 92 -2.89 -12.22 10.68
N LYS A 93 -3.74 -12.52 9.68
CA LYS A 93 -3.31 -12.63 8.27
C LYS A 93 -2.93 -11.29 7.63
N LEU A 94 -3.47 -10.18 8.12
CA LEU A 94 -3.18 -8.84 7.59
C LEU A 94 -1.68 -8.52 7.69
N VAL A 95 -1.11 -8.64 8.89
CA VAL A 95 0.29 -8.33 9.14
C VAL A 95 1.22 -9.30 8.40
N THR A 96 0.90 -10.59 8.36
CA THR A 96 1.69 -11.57 7.60
C THR A 96 1.74 -11.26 6.11
N LYS A 97 0.63 -10.82 5.52
CA LYS A 97 0.60 -10.43 4.10
C LYS A 97 1.33 -9.11 3.86
N LEU A 98 1.19 -8.15 4.78
CA LEU A 98 1.87 -6.87 4.70
C LEU A 98 3.39 -7.02 4.80
N SER A 99 3.88 -7.85 5.73
CA SER A 99 5.31 -8.11 5.87
C SER A 99 5.88 -8.83 4.65
N ALA A 100 5.16 -9.83 4.12
CA ALA A 100 5.54 -10.52 2.89
C ALA A 100 5.57 -9.57 1.68
N PHE A 101 4.57 -8.69 1.56
CA PHE A 101 4.52 -7.64 0.54
C PHE A 101 5.76 -6.75 0.64
N VAL A 102 6.03 -6.15 1.81
CA VAL A 102 7.17 -5.23 1.99
C VAL A 102 8.52 -5.91 1.75
N ALA A 103 8.69 -7.18 2.15
CA ALA A 103 9.91 -7.94 1.91
C ALA A 103 10.23 -8.09 0.40
N GLN A 104 9.22 -8.18 -0.46
CA GLN A 104 9.40 -8.23 -1.91
C GLN A 104 9.90 -6.90 -2.51
N TYR A 105 9.67 -5.77 -1.84
CA TYR A 105 10.12 -4.44 -2.28
C TYR A 105 11.44 -3.99 -1.66
N LYS A 106 11.85 -4.56 -0.52
CA LYS A 106 13.17 -4.30 0.10
C LYS A 106 14.36 -4.91 -0.68
N HIS A 107 14.10 -5.67 -1.75
CA HIS A 107 15.14 -6.20 -2.63
C HIS A 107 14.85 -6.02 -4.13
N PRO A 108 15.17 -4.87 -4.73
CA PRO A 108 15.44 -4.80 -6.15
C PRO A 108 16.96 -4.82 -6.37
N VAL A 109 17.49 -6.00 -6.71
CA VAL A 109 18.81 -6.22 -7.34
C VAL A 109 20.03 -5.97 -6.43
N SER A 110 20.60 -7.06 -5.92
CA SER A 110 22.07 -7.21 -5.82
C SER A 110 22.69 -7.20 -7.21
#